data_AF-A0A542DYY2-F1
#
_entry.id   AF-A0A542DYY2-F1
#
_cell.length_a   1.000
_cell.length_b   1.000
_cell.length_c   1.000
_cell.angle_alpha   90.00
_cell.angle_beta   90.00
_cell.angle_gamma   90.00
#
_symmetry.space_group_name_H-M   'P 1'
#
loop_
_entity.id
_entity.type
_entity.pdbx_description
1 polymer ?
#
loop_
_entity_poly.entity_id
_entity_poly.type
_entity_poly.pdbx_seq_one_letter_code
_entity_poly.pdbx_strand_id
1 'polypeptide(L)'
;MTDPALRGRPTDCEVDALLERVVDRVGRDRFDAAVEWAWRTAEGSGRAETPEDVVPTWPDDVREVPHDVADVLFPDPTDDTDPLRGQDDVTRLRVLLAAYRRMPTYALLMTAPAVRSDEVLAVWDDAVRALLDDPDPRLADLMSYHLWSGDLDDPDQIERAWDAVTQGIEDAPLRRVRLLEIDEPVPWRLKRVLYGEHPRDTP
;
A
#
# COMPACT_ATOMS: atom_id res chain seq x y z
N MET A 1 -21.67 -4.61 21.85
CA MET A 1 -21.03 -5.80 22.44
C MET A 1 -19.72 -5.95 21.70
N THR A 2 -18.63 -5.45 22.27
CA THR A 2 -17.35 -5.30 21.56
C THR A 2 -16.66 -6.66 21.49
N ASP A 3 -16.30 -7.09 20.27
CA ASP A 3 -15.62 -8.35 19.99
C ASP A 3 -14.32 -8.46 20.82
N PRO A 4 -14.10 -9.54 21.61
CA PRO A 4 -12.86 -9.78 22.32
C PRO A 4 -11.61 -9.74 21.44
N ALA A 5 -11.72 -10.03 20.13
CA ALA A 5 -10.63 -9.94 19.15
C ALA A 5 -10.20 -8.48 18.85
N LEU A 6 -10.99 -7.48 19.24
CA LEU A 6 -10.66 -6.07 19.09
C LEU A 6 -9.94 -5.47 20.32
N ARG A 7 -9.83 -6.23 21.42
CA ARG A 7 -9.08 -5.77 22.61
C ARG A 7 -7.58 -5.99 22.38
N GLY A 8 -6.90 -4.93 21.98
CA GLY A 8 -5.44 -4.92 21.79
C GLY A 8 -4.98 -4.35 20.45
N ARG A 9 -5.90 -4.11 19.51
CA ARG A 9 -5.57 -3.43 18.24
C ARG A 9 -5.43 -1.92 18.48
N PRO A 10 -4.38 -1.26 17.96
CA PRO A 10 -4.23 0.17 18.10
C PRO A 10 -5.38 0.88 17.37
N THR A 11 -5.92 1.89 18.03
CA THR A 11 -6.88 2.85 17.48
C THR A 11 -6.20 3.76 16.46
N ASP A 12 -6.97 4.45 15.62
CA ASP A 12 -6.43 5.39 14.63
C ASP A 12 -5.60 6.51 15.31
N CYS A 13 -6.03 6.97 16.49
CA CYS A 13 -5.30 7.94 17.30
C CYS A 13 -3.93 7.40 17.76
N GLU A 14 -3.85 6.12 18.13
CA GLU A 14 -2.58 5.49 18.49
C GLU A 14 -1.66 5.32 17.28
N VAL A 15 -2.23 4.94 16.12
CA VAL A 15 -1.47 4.86 14.86
C VAL A 15 -0.91 6.24 14.46
N ASP A 16 -1.71 7.29 14.56
CA ASP A 16 -1.24 8.67 14.29
C ASP A 16 -0.12 9.09 15.25
N ALA A 17 -0.26 8.78 16.55
CA ALA A 17 0.78 9.09 17.53
C ALA A 17 2.09 8.33 17.26
N LEU A 18 2.01 7.09 16.77
CA LEU A 18 3.18 6.32 16.35
C LEU A 18 3.80 6.90 15.07
N LEU A 19 2.97 7.30 14.11
CA LEU A 19 3.44 7.97 12.89
C LEU A 19 4.19 9.27 13.22
N GLU A 20 3.72 10.08 14.17
CA GLU A 20 4.48 11.28 14.57
C GLU A 20 5.87 10.95 15.13
N ARG A 21 6.05 9.82 15.82
CA ARG A 21 7.41 9.40 16.26
C ARG A 21 8.31 9.05 15.09
N VAL A 22 7.76 8.44 14.04
CA VAL A 22 8.48 8.16 12.79
C VAL A 22 8.88 9.49 12.14
N VAL A 23 7.96 10.45 12.07
CA VAL A 23 8.26 11.75 11.49
C VAL A 23 9.30 12.52 12.30
N ASP A 24 9.22 12.50 13.63
CA ASP A 24 10.22 13.13 14.50
C ASP A 24 11.61 12.51 14.27
N ARG A 25 11.68 11.19 14.04
CA ARG A 25 12.94 10.48 13.77
C ARG A 25 13.57 10.87 12.44
N VAL A 26 12.76 11.07 11.39
CA VAL A 26 13.20 11.44 10.04
C VAL A 26 13.47 12.95 9.92
N GLY A 27 12.80 13.74 10.76
CA GLY A 27 12.83 15.20 10.78
C GLY A 27 11.58 15.79 10.13
N ARG A 28 10.76 16.49 10.93
CA ARG A 28 9.46 17.05 10.51
C ARG A 28 9.55 17.92 9.26
N ASP A 29 10.47 18.88 9.20
CA ASP A 29 10.58 19.78 8.06
C ASP A 29 10.91 19.03 6.76
N ARG A 30 11.78 18.01 6.83
CA ARG A 30 12.11 17.13 5.69
C ARG A 30 10.90 16.29 5.27
N PHE A 31 10.18 15.74 6.24
CA PHE A 31 8.98 14.96 6.00
C PHE A 31 7.88 15.80 5.31
N ASP A 32 7.61 17.00 5.80
CA ASP A 32 6.58 17.87 5.23
C ASP A 32 6.92 18.33 3.81
N ALA A 33 8.21 18.61 3.54
CA ALA A 33 8.67 18.90 2.20
C ALA A 33 8.54 17.69 1.26
N ALA A 34 8.87 16.48 1.73
CA ALA A 34 8.69 15.24 0.98
C ALA A 34 7.21 14.92 0.69
N VAL A 35 6.32 15.17 1.66
CA VAL A 35 4.85 15.05 1.50
C VAL A 35 4.36 15.93 0.36
N GLU A 36 4.79 17.19 0.32
CA GLU A 36 4.40 18.11 -0.75
C GLU A 36 4.81 17.57 -2.14
N TRP A 37 6.02 17.01 -2.25
CA TRP A 37 6.49 16.41 -3.50
C TRP A 37 5.72 15.13 -3.86
N ALA A 38 5.51 14.24 -2.89
CA ALA A 38 4.75 13.01 -3.08
C ALA A 38 3.38 13.29 -3.72
N TRP A 39 2.63 14.22 -3.15
CA TRP A 39 1.30 14.58 -3.66
C TRP A 39 1.31 15.22 -5.04
N ARG A 40 2.38 15.91 -5.42
CA ARG A 40 2.52 16.48 -6.77
C ARG A 40 2.84 15.44 -7.83
N THR A 41 3.50 14.35 -7.45
CA THR A 41 4.06 13.35 -8.37
C THR A 41 3.30 12.03 -8.40
N ALA A 42 2.39 11.80 -7.47
CA ALA A 42 1.74 10.50 -7.31
C ALA A 42 0.72 10.16 -8.41
N GLU A 43 -0.02 11.15 -8.92
CA GLU A 43 -1.04 10.93 -9.96
C GLU A 43 -0.40 10.41 -11.25
N GLY A 44 -1.00 9.40 -11.87
CA GLY A 44 -0.48 8.82 -13.11
C GLY A 44 0.78 7.96 -12.93
N SER A 45 1.21 7.71 -11.69
CA SER A 45 2.33 6.79 -11.43
C SER A 45 2.07 5.43 -12.06
N GLY A 46 3.08 4.91 -12.78
CA GLY A 46 2.97 3.64 -13.50
C GLY A 46 2.26 3.74 -14.86
N ARG A 47 1.86 4.93 -15.31
CA ARG A 47 1.13 5.16 -16.56
C ARG A 47 1.88 6.03 -17.58
N ALA A 48 3.20 6.23 -17.43
CA ALA A 48 3.97 7.05 -18.35
C ALA A 48 3.99 6.41 -19.75
N GLU A 49 3.38 7.07 -20.73
CA GLU A 49 3.33 6.59 -22.12
C GLU A 49 4.52 7.10 -22.95
N THR A 50 5.09 8.24 -22.53
CA THR A 50 6.19 8.92 -23.21
C THR A 50 7.32 9.33 -22.25
N PRO A 51 8.55 9.51 -22.74
CA PRO A 51 9.66 10.08 -21.96
C PRO A 51 9.42 11.52 -21.49
N GLU A 52 8.40 12.19 -22.02
CA GLU A 52 8.01 13.55 -21.64
C GLU A 52 7.02 13.54 -20.46
N ASP A 53 6.38 12.40 -20.19
CA ASP A 53 5.57 12.13 -18.99
C ASP A 53 6.43 11.82 -17.76
N VAL A 54 7.76 11.95 -17.87
CA VAL A 54 8.69 11.69 -16.78
C VAL A 54 8.40 12.64 -15.63
N VAL A 55 7.97 12.02 -14.53
CA VAL A 55 7.74 12.65 -13.24
C VAL A 55 8.95 13.52 -12.87
N PRO A 56 8.74 14.77 -12.42
CA PRO A 56 9.81 15.63 -11.96
C PRO A 56 10.73 14.91 -10.98
N THR A 57 12.05 15.05 -11.18
CA THR A 57 13.02 14.50 -10.25
C THR A 57 12.83 15.13 -8.88
N TRP A 58 12.73 14.29 -7.85
CA TRP A 58 12.64 14.74 -6.47
C TRP A 58 13.89 15.55 -6.09
N PRO A 59 13.76 16.65 -5.34
CA PRO A 59 14.92 17.39 -4.86
C PRO A 59 15.82 16.52 -3.97
N ASP A 60 17.13 16.73 -4.07
CA ASP A 60 18.13 15.91 -3.38
C ASP A 60 17.98 15.88 -1.86
N ASP A 61 17.45 16.94 -1.26
CA ASP A 61 17.25 17.07 0.20
C ASP A 61 16.06 16.26 0.74
N VAL A 62 15.10 15.89 -0.12
CA VAL A 62 13.88 15.17 0.25
C VAL A 62 13.72 13.80 -0.43
N ARG A 63 14.47 13.51 -1.49
CA ARG A 63 14.31 12.26 -2.27
C ARG A 63 14.49 10.98 -1.46
N GLU A 64 15.31 11.01 -0.42
CA GLU A 64 15.58 9.84 0.44
C GLU A 64 14.56 9.70 1.56
N VAL A 65 13.72 10.71 1.81
CA VAL A 65 12.77 10.71 2.94
C VAL A 65 11.80 9.52 2.92
N PRO A 66 11.23 9.08 1.78
CA PRO A 66 10.41 7.87 1.75
C PRO A 66 11.16 6.60 2.19
N HIS A 67 12.45 6.50 1.84
CA HIS A 67 13.30 5.39 2.28
C HIS A 67 13.65 5.52 3.77
N ASP A 68 14.01 6.72 4.23
CA ASP A 68 14.24 7.00 5.66
C ASP A 68 13.01 6.60 6.51
N VAL A 69 11.79 6.91 6.05
CA VAL A 69 10.54 6.53 6.72
C VAL A 69 10.39 5.01 6.76
N ALA A 70 10.64 4.33 5.65
CA ALA A 70 10.56 2.88 5.58
C ALA A 70 11.57 2.18 6.50
N ASP A 71 12.82 2.67 6.54
CA ASP A 71 13.87 2.15 7.40
C ASP A 71 13.50 2.31 8.89
N VAL A 72 12.82 3.39 9.26
CA VAL A 72 12.31 3.57 10.63
C VAL A 72 11.13 2.63 10.95
N LEU A 73 10.28 2.34 9.95
CA LEU A 73 9.14 1.42 10.13
C LEU A 73 9.58 -0.04 10.24
N PHE A 74 10.63 -0.42 9.51
CA PHE A 74 11.16 -1.79 9.45
C PHE A 74 12.69 -1.76 9.63
N PRO A 75 13.17 -1.39 10.83
CA PRO A 75 14.60 -1.19 11.05
C PRO A 75 15.36 -2.51 11.06
N ASP A 76 16.68 -2.39 10.91
CA ASP A 76 17.59 -3.49 11.22
C ASP A 76 17.33 -3.98 12.67
N PRO A 77 17.24 -5.30 12.92
CA PRO A 77 17.01 -5.85 14.27
C PRO A 77 18.01 -5.37 15.34
N THR A 78 19.16 -4.82 14.92
CA THR A 78 20.20 -4.27 15.79
C THR A 78 20.02 -2.79 16.13
N ASP A 79 19.08 -2.07 15.50
CA ASP A 79 18.80 -0.67 15.81
C ASP A 79 18.19 -0.52 17.21
N ASP A 80 18.94 0.11 18.11
CA ASP A 80 18.49 0.39 19.48
C ASP A 80 17.71 1.70 19.63
N THR A 81 17.60 2.46 18.54
CA THR A 81 16.89 3.74 18.45
C THR A 81 15.50 3.63 17.82
N ASP A 82 15.03 2.41 17.53
CA ASP A 82 13.72 2.14 16.92
C ASP A 82 12.56 2.78 17.72
N PRO A 83 11.89 3.81 17.16
CA PRO A 83 10.80 4.52 17.84
C PRO A 83 9.52 3.68 17.97
N LEU A 84 9.43 2.56 17.23
CA LEU A 84 8.35 1.59 17.26
C LEU A 84 8.75 0.30 17.97
N ARG A 85 9.83 0.32 18.77
CA ARG A 85 10.26 -0.83 19.56
C ARG A 85 9.10 -1.39 20.40
N GLY A 86 8.90 -2.70 20.28
CA GLY A 86 7.82 -3.41 20.98
C GLY A 86 6.46 -3.36 20.29
N GLN A 87 6.32 -2.69 19.14
CA GLN A 87 5.14 -2.81 18.29
C GLN A 87 5.21 -4.06 17.41
N ASP A 88 4.06 -4.71 17.22
CA ASP A 88 3.91 -5.86 16.33
C ASP A 88 3.83 -5.46 14.85
N ASP A 89 3.93 -6.45 13.96
CA ASP A 89 3.94 -6.25 12.51
C ASP A 89 2.63 -5.65 11.99
N VAL A 90 1.49 -5.99 12.62
CA VAL A 90 0.18 -5.44 12.26
C VAL A 90 0.15 -3.94 12.54
N THR A 91 0.66 -3.52 13.70
CA THR A 91 0.75 -2.12 14.08
C THR A 91 1.72 -1.37 13.16
N ARG A 92 2.90 -1.93 12.88
CA ARG A 92 3.85 -1.33 11.92
C ARG A 92 3.24 -1.18 10.53
N LEU A 93 2.50 -2.19 10.06
CA LEU A 93 1.78 -2.10 8.78
C LEU A 93 0.74 -0.98 8.78
N ARG A 94 -0.02 -0.80 9.87
CA ARG A 94 -0.97 0.31 9.98
C ARG A 94 -0.28 1.67 9.96
N VAL A 95 0.87 1.80 10.62
CA VAL A 95 1.67 3.03 10.57
C VAL A 95 2.22 3.25 9.15
N LEU A 96 2.68 2.21 8.45
CA LEU A 96 3.07 2.30 7.03
C LEU A 96 1.91 2.81 6.16
N LEU A 97 0.72 2.24 6.32
CA LEU A 97 -0.47 2.65 5.56
C LEU A 97 -0.90 4.09 5.88
N ALA A 98 -0.75 4.52 7.13
CA ALA A 98 -0.96 5.90 7.52
C ALA A 98 0.09 6.84 6.91
N ALA A 99 1.37 6.44 6.91
CA ALA A 99 2.46 7.17 6.26
C ALA A 99 2.21 7.30 4.76
N TYR A 100 1.80 6.21 4.08
CA TYR A 100 1.46 6.20 2.67
C TYR A 100 0.31 7.17 2.35
N ARG A 101 -0.74 7.20 3.16
CA ARG A 101 -1.84 8.16 2.98
C ARG A 101 -1.40 9.62 3.14
N ARG A 102 -0.34 9.89 3.92
CA ARG A 102 0.22 11.25 4.05
C ARG A 102 1.23 11.56 2.96
N MET A 103 2.02 10.59 2.53
CA MET A 103 3.12 10.72 1.56
C MET A 103 3.00 9.62 0.50
N PRO A 104 2.06 9.74 -0.46
CA PRO A 104 1.81 8.69 -1.44
C PRO A 104 3.03 8.53 -2.36
N THR A 105 3.79 7.47 -2.11
CA THR A 105 5.01 7.17 -2.86
C THR A 105 5.15 5.66 -3.03
N TYR A 106 5.71 5.26 -4.16
CA TYR A 106 5.97 3.85 -4.44
C TYR A 106 7.00 3.24 -3.48
N ALA A 107 7.98 4.05 -3.05
CA ALA A 107 9.03 3.62 -2.11
C ALA A 107 8.46 3.05 -0.81
N LEU A 108 7.41 3.66 -0.25
CA LEU A 108 6.74 3.12 0.94
C LEU A 108 6.08 1.77 0.66
N LEU A 109 5.42 1.60 -0.49
CA LEU A 109 4.76 0.34 -0.84
C LEU A 109 5.77 -0.81 -1.06
N MET A 110 6.95 -0.52 -1.61
CA MET A 110 8.02 -1.53 -1.77
C MET A 110 8.52 -2.10 -0.44
N THR A 111 8.33 -1.37 0.66
CA THR A 111 8.83 -1.76 1.98
C THR A 111 7.82 -2.54 2.81
N ALA A 112 6.60 -2.71 2.30
CA ALA A 112 5.63 -3.59 2.93
C ALA A 112 6.22 -5.01 2.97
N PRO A 113 6.35 -5.64 4.16
CA PRO A 113 7.14 -6.86 4.32
C PRO A 113 6.64 -7.98 3.42
N ALA A 114 7.57 -8.73 2.81
CA ALA A 114 7.28 -9.86 1.92
C ALA A 114 6.76 -11.10 2.66
N VAL A 115 7.03 -11.22 3.97
CA VAL A 115 6.52 -12.31 4.81
C VAL A 115 5.47 -11.74 5.75
N ARG A 116 4.21 -12.14 5.55
CA ARG A 116 3.07 -11.61 6.29
C ARG A 116 2.36 -12.77 6.97
N SER A 117 2.16 -12.69 8.28
CA SER A 117 1.23 -13.59 8.96
C SER A 117 -0.19 -13.38 8.39
N ASP A 118 -1.09 -14.34 8.59
CA ASP A 118 -2.48 -14.24 8.12
C ASP A 118 -3.16 -12.94 8.58
N GLU A 119 -2.84 -12.45 9.79
CA GLU A 119 -3.39 -11.19 10.31
C GLU A 119 -2.83 -9.96 9.57
N VAL A 120 -1.53 -9.96 9.26
CA VAL A 120 -0.91 -8.88 8.48
C VAL A 120 -1.44 -8.89 7.05
N LEU A 121 -1.63 -10.06 6.44
CA LEU A 121 -2.24 -10.21 5.12
C LEU A 121 -3.66 -9.67 5.09
N ALA A 122 -4.49 -10.01 6.09
CA ALA A 122 -5.86 -9.52 6.15
C ALA A 122 -5.91 -7.98 6.19
N VAL A 123 -5.06 -7.35 6.99
CA VAL A 123 -4.98 -5.87 7.07
C VAL A 123 -4.46 -5.26 5.77
N TRP A 124 -3.47 -5.89 5.14
CA TRP A 124 -2.95 -5.46 3.84
C TRP A 124 -4.03 -5.53 2.76
N ASP A 125 -4.70 -6.66 2.63
CA ASP A 125 -5.71 -6.90 1.61
C ASP A 125 -6.91 -5.95 1.77
N ASP A 126 -7.34 -5.68 3.01
CA ASP A 126 -8.34 -4.64 3.31
C ASP A 126 -7.88 -3.25 2.85
N ALA A 127 -6.63 -2.90 3.11
CA ALA A 127 -6.06 -1.60 2.75
C ALA A 127 -5.89 -1.45 1.23
N VAL A 128 -5.42 -2.48 0.54
CA VAL A 128 -5.31 -2.51 -0.93
C VAL A 128 -6.68 -2.27 -1.54
N ARG A 129 -7.70 -3.02 -1.11
CA ARG A 129 -9.08 -2.82 -1.58
C ARG A 129 -9.56 -1.40 -1.35
N ALA A 130 -9.38 -0.86 -0.14
CA ALA A 130 -9.79 0.50 0.19
C ALA A 130 -9.07 1.56 -0.65
N LEU A 131 -7.77 1.39 -0.92
CA LEU A 131 -6.99 2.30 -1.76
C LEU A 131 -7.39 2.22 -3.23
N LEU A 132 -7.69 1.02 -3.74
CA LEU A 132 -8.24 0.84 -5.08
C LEU A 132 -9.69 1.33 -5.22
N ASP A 133 -10.41 1.54 -4.13
CA ASP A 133 -11.72 2.19 -4.12
C ASP A 133 -11.65 3.71 -3.87
N ASP A 134 -10.48 4.24 -3.52
CA ASP A 134 -10.31 5.65 -3.18
C ASP A 134 -10.53 6.54 -4.41
N PRO A 135 -11.37 7.58 -4.35
CA PRO A 135 -11.60 8.45 -5.50
C PRO A 135 -10.37 9.29 -5.90
N ASP A 136 -9.38 9.44 -5.03
CA ASP A 136 -8.15 10.18 -5.33
C ASP A 136 -7.14 9.30 -6.11
N PRO A 137 -6.89 9.60 -7.40
CA PRO A 137 -5.98 8.80 -8.21
C PRO A 137 -4.54 8.78 -7.65
N ARG A 138 -4.13 9.80 -6.89
CA ARG A 138 -2.80 9.87 -6.27
C ARG A 138 -2.56 8.76 -5.25
N LEU A 139 -3.62 8.28 -4.60
CA LEU A 139 -3.55 7.14 -3.67
C LEU A 139 -3.69 5.81 -4.40
N ALA A 140 -4.56 5.76 -5.41
CA ALA A 140 -4.91 4.52 -6.08
C ALA A 140 -3.90 4.09 -7.14
N ASP A 141 -3.35 5.01 -7.94
CA ASP A 141 -2.49 4.69 -9.08
C ASP A 141 -1.19 4.00 -8.64
N LEU A 142 -0.58 4.50 -7.57
CA LEU A 142 0.59 3.89 -6.96
C LEU A 142 0.29 2.48 -6.40
N MET A 143 -0.90 2.25 -5.85
CA MET A 143 -1.32 0.93 -5.40
C MET A 143 -1.57 -0.02 -6.58
N SER A 144 -2.22 0.48 -7.64
CA SER A 144 -2.39 -0.27 -8.90
C SER A 144 -1.03 -0.66 -9.49
N TYR A 145 -0.09 0.27 -9.54
CA TYR A 145 1.27 0.00 -10.00
C TYR A 145 1.99 -1.02 -9.11
N HIS A 146 1.84 -0.92 -7.78
CA HIS A 146 2.40 -1.90 -6.85
C HIS A 146 1.86 -3.32 -7.04
N LEU A 147 0.56 -3.46 -7.27
CA LEU A 147 -0.03 -4.75 -7.61
C LEU A 147 0.55 -5.29 -8.92
N TRP A 148 0.61 -4.45 -9.95
CA TRP A 148 1.13 -4.84 -11.27
C TRP A 148 2.58 -5.31 -11.23
N SER A 149 3.47 -4.58 -10.54
CA SER A 149 4.89 -4.88 -10.48
C SER A 149 5.28 -5.85 -9.36
N GLY A 150 4.31 -6.32 -8.58
CA GLY A 150 4.53 -7.01 -7.30
C GLY A 150 3.61 -8.20 -7.15
N ASP A 151 2.60 -8.08 -6.30
CA ASP A 151 1.71 -9.19 -5.90
C ASP A 151 1.06 -9.93 -7.09
N LEU A 152 0.83 -9.25 -8.24
CA LEU A 152 0.25 -9.86 -9.44
C LEU A 152 1.29 -10.34 -10.46
N ASP A 153 2.57 -9.96 -10.34
CA ASP A 153 3.65 -10.46 -11.21
C ASP A 153 4.30 -11.74 -10.63
N ASP A 154 4.14 -11.98 -9.33
CA ASP A 154 4.65 -13.17 -8.65
C ASP A 154 3.73 -14.39 -8.86
N PRO A 155 4.16 -15.44 -9.61
CA PRO A 155 3.36 -16.63 -9.87
C PRO A 155 2.94 -17.39 -8.61
N ASP A 156 3.70 -17.27 -7.51
CA ASP A 156 3.41 -17.96 -6.26
C ASP A 156 2.33 -17.22 -5.43
N GLN A 157 2.07 -15.94 -5.73
CA GLN A 157 1.14 -15.11 -4.97
C GLN A 157 -0.10 -14.69 -5.75
N ILE A 158 -0.04 -14.71 -7.08
CA ILE A 158 -1.06 -14.12 -7.96
C ILE A 158 -2.49 -14.60 -7.67
N GLU A 159 -2.70 -15.90 -7.39
CA GLU A 159 -4.05 -16.42 -7.11
C GLU A 159 -4.61 -15.83 -5.82
N ARG A 160 -3.83 -15.86 -4.72
CA ARG A 160 -4.22 -15.29 -3.43
C ARG A 160 -4.44 -13.79 -3.54
N ALA A 161 -3.51 -13.08 -4.18
CA ALA A 161 -3.59 -11.64 -4.35
C ALA A 161 -4.83 -11.26 -5.16
N TRP A 162 -5.10 -11.96 -6.25
CA TRP A 162 -6.27 -11.71 -7.09
C TRP A 162 -7.58 -11.97 -6.35
N ASP A 163 -7.69 -13.11 -5.66
CA ASP A 163 -8.88 -13.44 -4.86
C ASP A 163 -9.14 -12.38 -3.78
N ALA A 164 -8.08 -11.90 -3.13
CA ALA A 164 -8.18 -10.83 -2.15
C ALA A 164 -8.67 -9.51 -2.77
N VAL A 165 -8.06 -9.02 -3.85
CA VAL A 165 -8.45 -7.71 -4.41
C VAL A 165 -9.80 -7.72 -5.13
N THR A 166 -10.29 -8.89 -5.54
CA THR A 166 -11.60 -9.04 -6.20
C THR A 166 -12.75 -9.37 -5.25
N GLN A 167 -12.49 -9.53 -3.95
CA GLN A 167 -13.54 -9.78 -2.97
C GLN A 167 -14.58 -8.62 -2.92
N GLY A 168 -15.85 -8.92 -3.24
CA GLY A 168 -16.94 -7.93 -3.26
C GLY A 168 -16.82 -6.92 -4.40
N ILE A 169 -16.19 -7.29 -5.51
CA ILE A 169 -15.96 -6.42 -6.67
C ILE A 169 -17.26 -5.95 -7.35
N GLU A 170 -18.36 -6.64 -7.13
CA GLU A 170 -19.68 -6.33 -7.69
C GLU A 170 -20.17 -4.94 -7.25
N ASP A 171 -19.82 -4.54 -6.03
CA ASP A 171 -20.21 -3.26 -5.43
C ASP A 171 -19.08 -2.20 -5.48
N ALA A 172 -17.97 -2.50 -6.18
CA ALA A 172 -16.75 -1.71 -6.17
C ALA A 172 -16.34 -1.27 -7.60
N PRO A 173 -17.07 -0.33 -8.24
CA PRO A 173 -16.87 0.03 -9.64
C PRO A 173 -15.50 0.68 -9.92
N LEU A 174 -14.96 1.48 -9.00
CA LEU A 174 -13.64 2.11 -9.16
C LEU A 174 -12.53 1.06 -9.14
N ARG A 175 -12.53 0.17 -8.14
CA ARG A 175 -11.59 -0.94 -8.08
C ARG A 175 -11.69 -1.84 -9.30
N ARG A 176 -12.91 -2.13 -9.79
CA ARG A 176 -13.11 -2.91 -11.01
C ARG A 176 -12.44 -2.28 -12.23
N VAL A 177 -12.63 -0.97 -12.44
CA VAL A 177 -11.98 -0.25 -13.55
C VAL A 177 -10.47 -0.31 -13.42
N ARG A 178 -9.92 -0.03 -12.24
CA ARG A 178 -8.47 -0.04 -12.00
C ARG A 178 -7.85 -1.42 -12.18
N LEU A 179 -8.52 -2.48 -11.73
CA LEU A 179 -8.05 -3.85 -11.94
C LEU A 179 -8.06 -4.25 -13.41
N LEU A 180 -8.98 -3.71 -14.24
CA LEU A 180 -8.96 -3.91 -15.69
C LEU A 180 -7.79 -3.20 -16.38
N GLU A 181 -7.25 -2.12 -15.79
CA GLU A 181 -6.11 -1.38 -16.35
C GLU A 181 -4.77 -2.08 -16.12
N ILE A 182 -4.64 -2.89 -15.07
CA ILE A 182 -3.37 -3.53 -14.65
C ILE A 182 -3.37 -5.06 -14.81
N ASP A 183 -4.28 -5.57 -15.63
CA ASP A 183 -4.67 -6.98 -15.60
C ASP A 183 -3.67 -7.90 -16.33
N GLU A 184 -2.70 -7.38 -17.07
CA GLU A 184 -1.87 -8.15 -18.01
C GLU A 184 -1.10 -9.36 -17.43
N PRO A 185 -0.59 -9.38 -16.18
CA PRO A 185 0.04 -10.59 -15.64
C PRO A 185 -0.96 -11.66 -15.18
N VAL A 186 -2.26 -11.33 -15.10
CA VAL A 186 -3.28 -12.20 -14.50
C VAL A 186 -3.87 -13.18 -15.53
N PRO A 187 -3.89 -14.50 -15.24
CA PRO A 187 -4.53 -15.48 -16.11
C PRO A 187 -6.02 -15.19 -16.34
N TRP A 188 -6.48 -15.36 -17.59
CA TRP A 188 -7.89 -15.15 -17.96
C TRP A 188 -8.89 -15.83 -17.03
N ARG A 189 -8.59 -17.06 -16.56
CA ARG A 189 -9.48 -17.81 -15.65
C ARG A 189 -9.86 -17.02 -14.39
N LEU A 190 -8.95 -16.19 -13.88
CA LEU A 190 -9.15 -15.37 -12.69
C LEU A 190 -9.90 -14.08 -13.04
N LYS A 191 -9.60 -13.49 -14.20
CA LYS A 191 -10.21 -12.22 -14.68
C LYS A 191 -11.71 -12.27 -14.87
N ARG A 192 -12.28 -13.45 -15.10
CA ARG A 192 -13.72 -13.65 -15.39
C ARG A 192 -14.64 -12.98 -14.37
N VAL A 193 -14.23 -12.92 -13.10
CA VAL A 193 -14.99 -12.23 -12.04
C VAL A 193 -15.20 -10.74 -12.34
N LEU A 194 -14.22 -10.07 -12.97
CA LEU A 194 -14.32 -8.67 -13.40
C LEU A 194 -15.32 -8.45 -14.53
N TYR A 195 -15.86 -9.51 -15.14
CA TYR A 195 -16.86 -9.45 -16.20
C TYR A 195 -18.25 -9.89 -15.70
N GLY A 196 -18.39 -10.16 -14.40
CA GLY A 196 -19.62 -10.74 -13.82
C GLY A 196 -19.77 -12.23 -14.12
N GLU A 197 -18.71 -12.89 -14.61
CA GLU A 197 -18.67 -14.33 -14.78
C GLU A 197 -18.05 -14.97 -13.54
N HIS A 198 -18.87 -15.57 -12.69
CA HIS A 198 -18.36 -16.41 -11.62
C HIS A 198 -17.83 -17.74 -12.21
N PRO A 199 -16.79 -18.34 -11.60
CA PRO A 199 -16.42 -19.70 -11.90
C PRO A 199 -17.68 -20.56 -11.81
N ARG A 200 -18.03 -21.26 -12.90
CA ARG A 200 -19.00 -22.33 -12.77
C ARG A 200 -18.33 -23.35 -11.87
N ASP A 201 -18.97 -23.71 -10.77
CA ASP A 201 -18.68 -24.96 -10.06
C ASP A 201 -18.68 -26.05 -11.13
N THR A 202 -17.49 -26.41 -11.61
CA THR A 202 -17.33 -27.46 -12.60
C THR A 202 -16.99 -28.69 -11.77
N PRO A 203 -17.80 -29.76 -11.85
CA PRO A 203 -17.72 -30.92 -10.99
C PRO A 203 -16.39 -31.68 -11.11
#